data_AF-A0A9D7F7K2-F1
#
_entry.id   AF-A0A9D7F7K2-F1
#
_cell.length_a   1.000
_cell.length_b   1.000
_cell.length_c   1.000
_cell.angle_alpha   90.00
_cell.angle_beta   90.00
_cell.angle_gamma   90.00
#
_symmetry.space_group_name_H-M   'P 1'
#
loop_
_entity.id
_entity.type
_entity.pdbx_description
1 polymer ?
#
loop_
_entity_poly.entity_id
_entity_poly.type
_entity_poly.pdbx_seq_one_letter_code
_entity_poly.pdbx_strand_id
1 'polypeptide(L)'
;MTAQAISLNEREAIQKYFGKALEELTIQEFQRIRKELRSKFHPDNFEKFEDDTVREMATERFQHIEGLTEKMEAYFQGELPAQGEGAPVATPASYAFDGMKIEILTTDKDLKYDLFGSFYKWLRLGEQFKIPHTANAYIIMDEDHRGVRIGYSETIRMYLTFGVDDAIEDIVEWFFQRIHGRAMGLLIHGQKIEVDYNAILGAVRKPSLLLA
;
A
#
# COMPACT_ATOMS: atom_id res chain seq x y z
N MET A 1 -14.28 -12.18 3.68
CA MET A 1 -13.59 -11.06 3.02
C MET A 1 -13.85 -9.84 3.88
N THR A 2 -12.85 -9.35 4.62
CA THR A 2 -12.98 -8.17 5.47
C THR A 2 -12.95 -6.93 4.59
N ALA A 3 -14.06 -6.18 4.56
CA ALA A 3 -14.15 -4.93 3.83
C ALA A 3 -13.11 -3.94 4.39
N GLN A 4 -12.23 -3.45 3.52
CA GLN A 4 -11.12 -2.56 3.89
C GLN A 4 -11.66 -1.15 4.17
N ALA A 5 -11.36 -0.60 5.35
CA ALA A 5 -11.79 0.73 5.77
C ALA A 5 -11.38 1.83 4.76
N ILE A 6 -12.19 2.90 4.69
CA ILE A 6 -11.91 4.08 3.85
C ILE A 6 -10.69 4.82 4.41
N SER A 7 -9.61 4.88 3.63
CA SER A 7 -8.33 5.50 4.00
C SER A 7 -8.41 7.04 4.03
N LEU A 8 -7.43 7.69 4.65
CA LEU A 8 -7.35 9.16 4.73
C LEU A 8 -7.36 9.83 3.35
N ASN A 9 -6.56 9.32 2.42
CA ASN A 9 -6.52 9.82 1.03
C ASN A 9 -7.88 9.67 0.32
N GLU A 10 -8.62 8.61 0.64
CA GLU A 10 -9.97 8.42 0.09
C GLU A 10 -10.95 9.39 0.74
N ARG A 11 -10.80 9.72 2.02
CA ARG A 11 -11.60 10.78 2.67
C ARG A 11 -11.32 12.15 2.08
N GLU A 12 -10.06 12.48 1.79
CA GLU A 12 -9.68 13.71 1.10
C GLU A 12 -10.25 13.75 -0.33
N ALA A 13 -10.18 12.64 -1.06
CA ALA A 13 -10.77 12.53 -2.39
C ALA A 13 -12.31 12.65 -2.33
N ILE A 14 -12.96 12.01 -1.34
CA ILE A 14 -14.39 12.14 -1.08
C ILE A 14 -14.73 13.60 -0.80
N GLN A 15 -13.98 14.29 0.06
CA GLN A 15 -14.20 15.71 0.32
C GLN A 15 -14.03 16.56 -0.94
N LYS A 16 -13.03 16.26 -1.77
CA LYS A 16 -12.78 16.96 -3.03
C LYS A 16 -13.92 16.78 -4.05
N TYR A 17 -14.45 15.58 -4.20
CA TYR A 17 -15.46 15.27 -5.20
C TYR A 17 -16.89 15.50 -4.71
N PHE A 18 -17.16 15.21 -3.44
CA PHE A 18 -18.48 15.30 -2.82
C PHE A 18 -18.68 16.60 -2.03
N GLY A 19 -17.64 17.43 -1.90
CA GLY A 19 -17.71 18.77 -1.33
C GLY A 19 -17.86 18.82 0.20
N LYS A 20 -17.93 17.67 0.87
CA LYS A 20 -18.08 17.51 2.32
C LYS A 20 -17.29 16.31 2.80
N ALA A 21 -16.91 16.32 4.07
CA ALA A 21 -16.34 15.14 4.71
C ALA A 21 -17.33 13.97 4.69
N LEU A 22 -16.83 12.74 4.69
CA LEU A 22 -17.67 11.53 4.63
C LEU A 22 -18.68 11.47 5.79
N GLU A 23 -18.27 11.94 6.96
CA GLU A 23 -19.05 11.94 8.20
C GLU A 23 -20.17 13.00 8.19
N GLU A 24 -20.04 14.01 7.32
CA GLU A 24 -20.99 15.12 7.18
C GLU A 24 -21.99 14.88 6.04
N LEU A 25 -21.83 13.81 5.27
CA LEU A 25 -22.70 13.45 4.15
C LEU A 25 -23.87 12.60 4.62
N THR A 26 -25.08 13.01 4.27
CA THR A 26 -26.26 12.13 4.38
C THR A 26 -26.32 11.18 3.18
N ILE A 27 -27.00 10.03 3.35
CA ILE A 27 -27.19 9.06 2.26
C ILE A 27 -27.93 9.68 1.05
N GLN A 28 -28.85 10.62 1.29
CA GLN A 28 -29.58 11.33 0.23
C GLN A 28 -28.68 12.28 -0.55
N GLU A 29 -27.81 13.03 0.14
CA GLU A 29 -26.81 13.89 -0.50
C GLU A 29 -25.80 13.07 -1.30
N PHE A 30 -25.32 11.97 -0.73
CA PHE A 30 -24.43 11.04 -1.42
C PHE A 30 -25.04 10.54 -2.75
N GLN A 31 -26.27 10.01 -2.72
CA GLN A 31 -26.93 9.51 -3.93
C GLN A 31 -27.15 10.61 -4.99
N ARG A 32 -27.51 11.82 -4.55
CA ARG A 32 -27.66 12.97 -5.45
C ARG A 32 -26.33 13.33 -6.11
N ILE A 33 -25.27 13.51 -5.32
CA ILE A 33 -23.95 13.93 -5.80
C ILE A 33 -23.34 12.85 -6.68
N ARG A 34 -23.48 11.56 -6.34
CA ARG A 34 -23.07 10.43 -7.19
C ARG A 34 -23.66 10.54 -8.59
N LYS A 35 -24.96 10.80 -8.69
CA LYS A 35 -25.65 10.96 -9.99
C LYS A 35 -25.07 12.12 -10.80
N GLU A 36 -24.80 13.25 -10.15
CA GLU A 36 -24.19 14.43 -10.77
C GLU A 36 -22.76 14.14 -11.25
N LEU A 37 -21.94 13.50 -10.42
CA LEU A 37 -20.56 13.13 -10.76
C LEU A 37 -20.51 12.14 -11.91
N ARG A 38 -21.35 11.09 -11.90
CA ARG A 38 -21.46 10.14 -13.02
C ARG A 38 -21.82 10.87 -14.32
N SER A 39 -22.84 11.73 -14.29
CA SER A 39 -23.24 12.50 -15.46
C SER A 39 -22.18 13.48 -15.95
N LYS A 40 -21.33 14.01 -15.06
CA LYS A 40 -20.28 14.98 -15.41
C LYS A 40 -19.03 14.31 -15.96
N PHE A 41 -18.63 13.18 -15.36
CA PHE A 41 -17.37 12.51 -15.66
C PHE A 41 -17.52 11.27 -16.55
N HIS A 42 -18.73 10.95 -17.04
CA HIS A 42 -18.93 9.84 -17.96
C HIS A 42 -18.01 9.97 -19.19
N PRO A 43 -17.26 8.91 -19.58
CA PRO A 43 -16.33 8.96 -20.71
C PRO A 43 -16.96 9.46 -22.01
N ASP A 44 -18.20 9.08 -22.30
CA ASP A 44 -18.98 9.50 -23.48
C ASP A 44 -19.06 11.03 -23.64
N ASN A 45 -19.04 11.79 -22.54
CA ASN A 45 -19.05 13.26 -22.62
C ASN A 45 -17.77 13.83 -23.23
N PHE A 46 -16.71 13.03 -23.29
CA PHE A 46 -15.38 13.41 -23.73
C PHE A 46 -14.98 12.79 -25.07
N GLU A 47 -15.78 11.89 -25.64
CA GLU A 47 -15.52 11.31 -26.98
C GLU A 47 -15.44 12.37 -28.08
N LYS A 48 -16.19 13.47 -27.92
CA LYS A 48 -16.20 14.62 -28.84
C LYS A 48 -14.88 15.38 -28.94
N PHE A 49 -13.90 15.12 -28.08
CA PHE A 49 -12.62 15.82 -28.09
C PHE A 49 -11.57 15.16 -28.99
N GLU A 50 -11.86 13.97 -29.57
CA GLU A 50 -10.99 13.21 -30.51
C GLU A 50 -9.52 13.08 -30.06
N ASP A 51 -9.25 13.20 -28.75
CA ASP A 51 -7.93 13.11 -28.14
C ASP A 51 -7.91 11.90 -27.21
N ASP A 52 -7.09 10.92 -27.56
CA ASP A 52 -6.94 9.67 -26.81
C ASP A 52 -6.49 9.92 -25.37
N THR A 53 -5.65 10.94 -25.13
CA THR A 53 -5.18 11.32 -23.79
C THR A 53 -6.33 11.82 -22.92
N VAL A 54 -7.20 12.65 -23.50
CA VAL A 54 -8.37 13.20 -22.78
C VAL A 54 -9.35 12.08 -22.44
N ARG A 55 -9.54 11.12 -23.34
CA ARG A 55 -10.40 9.96 -23.13
C ARG A 55 -9.86 9.03 -22.03
N GLU A 56 -8.56 8.75 -22.03
CA GLU A 56 -7.90 7.96 -20.98
C GLU A 56 -8.04 8.64 -19.61
N MET A 57 -7.70 9.93 -19.51
CA MET A 57 -7.83 10.68 -18.27
C MET A 57 -9.28 10.77 -17.74
N ALA A 58 -10.26 10.90 -18.63
CA ALA A 58 -11.68 10.88 -18.27
C ALA A 58 -12.11 9.52 -17.73
N THR A 59 -11.66 8.45 -18.38
CA THR A 59 -11.94 7.05 -17.98
C THR A 59 -11.32 6.74 -16.63
N GLU A 60 -10.05 7.07 -16.41
CA GLU A 60 -9.36 6.89 -15.13
C GLU A 60 -10.06 7.65 -14.00
N ARG A 61 -10.44 8.91 -14.27
CA ARG A 61 -11.14 9.74 -13.28
C ARG A 61 -12.53 9.20 -12.95
N PHE A 62 -13.26 8.71 -13.95
CA PHE A 62 -14.56 8.08 -13.74
C PHE A 62 -14.45 6.81 -12.89
N GLN A 63 -13.53 5.91 -13.24
CA GLN A 63 -13.28 4.69 -12.48
C GLN A 63 -12.86 4.97 -11.03
N HIS A 64 -12.05 6.00 -10.81
CA HIS A 64 -11.67 6.42 -9.46
C HIS A 64 -12.88 6.87 -8.63
N ILE A 65 -13.77 7.69 -9.20
CA ILE A 65 -15.00 8.16 -8.54
C ILE A 65 -15.93 6.97 -8.23
N GLU A 66 -16.04 6.01 -9.15
CA GLU A 66 -16.85 4.80 -8.95
C GLU A 66 -16.32 3.93 -7.81
N GLY A 67 -15.00 3.72 -7.73
CA GLY A 67 -14.40 2.98 -6.62
C GLY A 67 -14.58 3.65 -5.26
N LEU A 68 -14.53 4.99 -5.20
CA LEU A 68 -14.86 5.73 -3.97
C LEU A 68 -16.35 5.56 -3.61
N THR A 69 -17.22 5.59 -4.62
CA THR A 69 -18.67 5.46 -4.45
C THR A 69 -19.03 4.10 -3.87
N GLU A 70 -18.45 3.00 -4.37
CA GLU A 70 -18.69 1.65 -3.84
C GLU A 70 -18.31 1.55 -2.35
N LYS A 71 -17.17 2.15 -1.96
CA LYS A 71 -16.76 2.20 -0.56
C LYS A 71 -17.70 3.05 0.28
N MET A 72 -18.16 4.20 -0.23
CA MET A 72 -19.15 5.02 0.46
C MET A 72 -20.49 4.29 0.62
N GLU A 73 -20.93 3.49 -0.36
CA GLU A 73 -22.12 2.64 -0.23
C GLU A 73 -21.97 1.64 0.90
N ALA A 74 -20.85 0.92 0.96
CA ALA A 74 -20.56 -0.02 2.04
C ALA A 74 -20.46 0.67 3.41
N TYR A 75 -19.96 1.91 3.47
CA TYR A 75 -19.97 2.74 4.68
C TYR A 75 -21.39 3.10 5.14
N PHE A 76 -22.25 3.58 4.23
CA PHE A 76 -23.64 3.93 4.56
C PHE A 76 -24.51 2.71 4.88
N GLN A 77 -24.15 1.52 4.38
CA GLN A 77 -24.80 0.25 4.70
C GLN A 77 -24.32 -0.35 6.04
N GLY A 78 -23.30 0.24 6.68
CA GLY A 78 -22.71 -0.26 7.92
C GLY A 78 -21.84 -1.51 7.73
N GLU A 79 -21.50 -1.86 6.48
CA GLU A 79 -20.61 -2.95 6.12
C GLU A 79 -19.12 -2.56 6.22
N LEU A 80 -18.86 -1.24 6.26
CA LEU A 80 -17.57 -0.68 6.65
C LEU A 80 -17.70 0.03 8.01
N PRO A 81 -16.78 -0.21 8.94
CA PRO A 81 -16.80 0.51 10.21
C PRO A 81 -16.58 2.00 9.93
N ALA A 82 -17.54 2.82 10.36
CA ALA A 82 -17.26 4.22 10.62
C ALA A 82 -16.20 4.24 11.71
N GLN A 83 -14.99 4.77 11.43
CA GLN A 83 -13.99 4.92 12.48
C GLN A 83 -14.52 5.93 13.51
N GLY A 84 -15.18 5.42 14.54
CA GLY A 84 -15.30 6.06 15.84
C GLY A 84 -14.11 5.61 16.66
N GLU A 85 -13.33 6.60 17.11
CA GLU A 85 -12.34 6.52 18.18
C GLU A 85 -11.28 5.43 18.06
N GLY A 86 -10.08 5.85 17.66
CA GLY A 86 -8.84 5.13 17.88
C GLY A 86 -8.97 3.62 17.66
N ALA A 87 -8.71 3.17 16.43
CA ALA A 87 -7.89 1.96 16.34
C ALA A 87 -6.81 2.12 17.40
N PRO A 88 -6.59 1.13 18.30
CA PRO A 88 -5.53 1.27 19.28
C PRO A 88 -4.35 1.72 18.44
N VAL A 89 -3.87 2.93 18.71
CA VAL A 89 -2.50 3.29 18.35
C VAL A 89 -1.79 2.11 18.98
N ALA A 90 -1.41 1.14 18.13
CA ALA A 90 -0.64 0.01 18.58
C ALA A 90 0.46 0.73 19.33
N THR A 91 0.42 0.56 20.66
CA THR A 91 1.40 1.11 21.59
C THR A 91 2.71 1.08 20.84
N PRO A 92 3.41 2.23 20.66
CA PRO A 92 4.61 2.27 19.83
C PRO A 92 5.48 1.17 20.39
N ALA A 93 5.50 0.04 19.70
CA ALA A 93 5.83 -1.16 20.43
C ALA A 93 7.31 -0.98 20.78
N SER A 94 7.67 -1.17 22.03
CA SER A 94 8.81 -0.43 22.59
C SER A 94 10.10 -1.24 22.57
N TYR A 95 10.21 -2.21 21.67
CA TYR A 95 11.32 -3.16 21.58
C TYR A 95 11.73 -3.47 20.13
N ALA A 96 12.74 -2.74 19.62
CA ALA A 96 13.24 -2.71 18.22
C ALA A 96 12.37 -1.98 17.17
N PHE A 97 11.39 -1.17 17.57
CA PHE A 97 10.39 -0.55 16.67
C PHE A 97 10.76 0.85 16.13
N ASP A 98 12.00 1.03 15.68
CA ASP A 98 12.28 1.95 14.58
C ASP A 98 12.65 1.06 13.41
N GLY A 99 11.68 0.79 12.52
CA GLY A 99 11.72 -0.32 11.56
C GLY A 99 13.07 -0.57 10.87
N MET A 100 13.35 -1.84 10.59
CA MET A 100 14.59 -2.25 9.92
C MET A 100 14.58 -1.84 8.45
N LYS A 101 15.39 -0.85 8.07
CA LYS A 101 15.44 -0.40 6.67
C LYS A 101 16.04 -1.47 5.77
N ILE A 102 15.31 -1.80 4.72
CA ILE A 102 15.67 -2.75 3.66
C ILE A 102 15.62 -2.01 2.33
N GLU A 103 16.66 -2.19 1.52
CA GLU A 103 16.72 -1.67 0.15
C GLU A 103 17.05 -2.80 -0.81
N ILE A 104 16.22 -3.01 -1.82
CA ILE A 104 16.40 -4.05 -2.84
C ILE A 104 16.66 -3.37 -4.18
N LEU A 105 17.83 -3.61 -4.76
CA LEU A 105 18.12 -3.23 -6.13
C LEU A 105 17.64 -4.34 -7.06
N THR A 106 16.81 -4.02 -8.05
CA THR A 106 16.27 -4.99 -9.00
C THR A 106 16.00 -4.38 -10.38
N THR A 107 15.99 -5.25 -11.40
CA THR A 107 15.48 -4.96 -12.75
C THR A 107 14.13 -5.65 -13.00
N ASP A 108 13.56 -6.30 -11.99
CA ASP A 108 12.26 -6.95 -12.06
C ASP A 108 11.16 -5.97 -11.63
N LYS A 109 10.29 -5.62 -12.58
CA LYS A 109 9.21 -4.64 -12.39
C LYS A 109 8.17 -5.05 -11.38
N ASP A 110 7.99 -6.35 -11.23
CA ASP A 110 6.89 -6.93 -10.50
C ASP A 110 7.27 -7.30 -9.07
N LEU A 111 8.58 -7.31 -8.75
CA LEU A 111 9.08 -7.72 -7.43
C LEU A 111 8.43 -6.94 -6.26
N LYS A 112 8.25 -5.63 -6.40
CA LYS A 112 7.58 -4.82 -5.37
C LYS A 112 6.10 -5.16 -5.21
N TYR A 113 5.40 -5.49 -6.30
CA TYR A 113 4.00 -5.90 -6.25
C TYR A 113 3.85 -7.29 -5.62
N ASP A 114 4.79 -8.20 -5.89
CA ASP A 114 4.82 -9.54 -5.30
C ASP A 114 5.16 -9.53 -3.80
N LEU A 115 6.01 -8.57 -3.37
CA LEU A 115 6.33 -8.35 -1.97
C LEU A 115 5.12 -7.83 -1.19
N PHE A 116 4.35 -6.91 -1.77
CA PHE A 116 3.22 -6.25 -1.11
C PHE A 116 1.85 -6.83 -1.48
N GLY A 117 1.81 -7.92 -2.25
CA GLY A 117 0.56 -8.59 -2.67
C GLY A 117 -0.38 -7.71 -3.50
N SER A 118 0.12 -6.64 -4.10
CA SER A 118 -0.66 -5.60 -4.78
C SER A 118 -0.46 -5.67 -6.29
N PHE A 119 -1.28 -6.48 -6.97
CA PHE A 119 -1.27 -6.53 -8.43
C PHE A 119 -1.63 -5.16 -9.03
N TYR A 120 -0.73 -4.57 -9.82
CA TYR A 120 -0.98 -3.40 -10.67
C TYR A 120 -1.52 -2.13 -9.98
N LYS A 121 -1.28 -1.93 -8.66
CA LYS A 121 -1.66 -0.71 -7.92
C LYS A 121 -0.45 0.14 -7.54
N TRP A 122 -0.64 1.45 -7.36
CA TRP A 122 0.41 2.33 -6.82
C TRP A 122 0.75 1.94 -5.39
N LEU A 123 2.00 1.54 -5.17
CA LEU A 123 2.54 1.38 -3.82
C LEU A 123 2.78 2.77 -3.23
N ARG A 124 2.13 3.05 -2.11
CA ARG A 124 2.22 4.34 -1.42
C ARG A 124 3.17 4.26 -0.25
N LEU A 125 3.80 5.39 0.08
CA LEU A 125 4.54 5.56 1.32
C LEU A 125 3.69 5.09 2.52
N GLY A 126 4.28 4.26 3.38
CA GLY A 126 3.65 3.73 4.58
C GLY A 126 2.69 2.56 4.34
N GLU A 127 2.48 2.12 3.10
CA GLU A 127 1.68 0.93 2.81
C GLU A 127 2.33 -0.30 3.46
N GLN A 128 1.52 -1.08 4.18
CA GLN A 128 2.00 -2.20 4.98
C GLN A 128 1.50 -3.52 4.40
N PHE A 129 2.38 -4.52 4.39
CA PHE A 129 2.03 -5.89 4.07
C PHE A 129 2.41 -6.80 5.23
N LYS A 130 1.43 -7.58 5.72
CA LYS A 130 1.65 -8.56 6.79
C LYS A 130 2.36 -9.78 6.22
N ILE A 131 3.49 -10.17 6.82
CA ILE A 131 4.20 -11.38 6.46
C ILE A 131 3.35 -12.59 6.92
N PRO A 132 2.97 -13.52 6.01
CA PRO A 132 2.26 -14.75 6.34
C PRO A 132 2.99 -15.58 7.40
N HIS A 133 2.23 -16.35 8.17
CA HIS A 133 2.75 -17.22 9.23
C HIS A 133 3.41 -16.49 10.42
N THR A 134 3.33 -15.16 10.46
CA THR A 134 3.78 -14.36 11.60
C THR A 134 2.59 -13.74 12.36
N ALA A 135 2.77 -13.53 13.66
CA ALA A 135 1.82 -12.84 14.50
C ALA A 135 1.81 -11.33 14.16
N ASN A 136 2.98 -10.68 14.13
CA ASN A 136 3.12 -9.23 14.09
C ASN A 136 4.17 -8.69 13.11
N ALA A 137 4.62 -9.49 12.13
CA ALA A 137 5.63 -9.03 11.19
C ALA A 137 5.04 -8.35 9.95
N TYR A 138 5.60 -7.20 9.58
CA TYR A 138 5.17 -6.38 8.45
C TYR A 138 6.36 -5.84 7.67
N ILE A 139 6.19 -5.71 6.36
CA ILE A 139 6.99 -4.79 5.55
C ILE A 139 6.19 -3.51 5.29
N ILE A 140 6.88 -2.36 5.30
CA ILE A 140 6.27 -1.03 5.22
C ILE A 140 7.00 -0.24 4.14
N MET A 141 6.29 0.26 3.14
CA MET A 141 6.90 1.01 2.04
C MET A 141 7.51 2.35 2.50
N ASP A 142 8.72 2.68 2.06
CA ASP A 142 9.45 3.92 2.42
C ASP A 142 9.39 5.00 1.32
N GLU A 143 8.76 4.72 0.17
CA GLU A 143 8.56 5.73 -0.88
C GLU A 143 7.37 5.43 -1.80
N ASP A 144 6.85 6.48 -2.45
CA ASP A 144 5.86 6.32 -3.52
C ASP A 144 6.52 5.82 -4.80
N HIS A 145 6.08 4.68 -5.33
CA HIS A 145 6.59 4.16 -6.59
C HIS A 145 5.66 4.50 -7.76
N ARG A 146 6.07 5.47 -8.60
CA ARG A 146 5.42 5.83 -9.87
C ARG A 146 6.28 5.34 -11.04
N GLY A 147 5.86 4.25 -11.69
CA GLY A 147 6.67 3.58 -12.70
C GLY A 147 6.78 4.35 -14.01
N VAL A 148 7.89 5.06 -14.26
CA VAL A 148 8.17 5.66 -15.58
C VAL A 148 9.68 5.81 -15.82
N ARG A 149 10.42 4.73 -16.18
CA ARG A 149 11.73 4.86 -16.87
C ARG A 149 12.01 3.69 -17.84
N ILE A 150 12.52 4.01 -19.03
CA ILE A 150 13.05 3.07 -20.02
C ILE A 150 14.45 2.64 -19.54
N GLY A 151 14.72 1.33 -19.47
CA GLY A 151 15.92 0.77 -18.81
C GLY A 151 15.71 0.51 -17.32
N TYR A 152 14.74 -0.35 -16.98
CA TYR A 152 14.21 -0.50 -15.63
C TYR A 152 15.25 -1.05 -14.64
N SER A 153 15.73 -0.18 -13.77
CA SER A 153 16.53 -0.47 -12.59
C SER A 153 15.93 0.35 -11.46
N GLU A 154 15.45 -0.31 -10.41
CA GLU A 154 14.74 0.32 -9.29
C GLU A 154 15.35 -0.12 -7.96
N THR A 155 15.30 0.77 -6.98
CA THR A 155 15.60 0.44 -5.58
C THR A 155 14.29 0.45 -4.81
N ILE A 156 13.82 -0.72 -4.39
CA ILE A 156 12.62 -0.85 -3.56
C ILE A 156 13.05 -0.58 -2.12
N ARG A 157 12.52 0.48 -1.50
CA ARG A 157 12.84 0.85 -0.12
C ARG A 157 11.68 0.54 0.80
N MET A 158 11.96 -0.16 1.88
CA MET A 158 10.95 -0.53 2.88
C MET A 158 11.55 -0.65 4.27
N TYR A 159 10.69 -0.71 5.28
CA TYR A 159 11.02 -1.11 6.63
C TYR A 159 10.44 -2.48 6.94
N LEU A 160 11.20 -3.31 7.65
CA LEU A 160 10.73 -4.55 8.25
C LEU A 160 10.49 -4.32 9.75
N THR A 161 9.30 -4.69 10.22
CA THR A 161 8.94 -4.70 11.65
C THR A 161 8.47 -6.10 12.02
N PHE A 162 8.72 -6.53 13.26
CA PHE A 162 8.27 -7.82 13.80
C PHE A 162 8.26 -7.78 15.33
N GLY A 163 7.42 -8.63 15.93
CA GLY A 163 7.30 -8.79 17.38
C GLY A 163 8.17 -9.93 17.93
N VAL A 164 8.19 -10.05 19.26
CA VAL A 164 8.94 -11.10 19.98
C VAL A 164 8.41 -12.51 19.71
N ASP A 165 7.13 -12.62 19.37
CA ASP A 165 6.47 -13.91 19.09
C ASP A 165 6.67 -14.35 17.63
N ASP A 166 7.31 -13.54 16.79
CA ASP A 166 7.55 -13.85 15.39
C ASP A 166 8.87 -14.60 15.22
N ALA A 167 8.80 -15.77 14.57
CA ALA A 167 10.00 -16.51 14.19
C ALA A 167 10.73 -15.76 13.06
N ILE A 168 11.98 -15.38 13.32
CA ILE A 168 12.82 -14.68 12.33
C ILE A 168 13.03 -15.57 11.09
N GLU A 169 13.09 -16.88 11.28
CA GLU A 169 13.25 -17.87 10.23
C GLU A 169 12.10 -17.83 9.24
N ASP A 170 10.86 -17.70 9.71
CA ASP A 170 9.66 -17.64 8.87
C ASP A 170 9.64 -16.33 8.06
N ILE A 171 10.04 -15.22 8.69
CA ILE A 171 10.18 -13.92 8.03
C ILE A 171 11.23 -14.00 6.91
N VAL A 172 12.40 -14.54 7.24
CA VAL A 172 13.53 -14.63 6.31
C VAL A 172 13.24 -15.61 5.19
N GLU A 173 12.61 -16.75 5.46
CA GLU A 173 12.19 -17.71 4.44
C GLU A 173 11.22 -17.05 3.46
N TRP A 174 10.17 -16.41 3.96
CA TRP A 174 9.19 -15.71 3.14
C TRP A 174 9.83 -14.63 2.26
N PHE A 175 10.74 -13.85 2.84
CA PHE A 175 11.41 -12.75 2.16
C PHE A 175 12.39 -13.27 1.09
N PHE A 176 13.24 -14.24 1.47
CA PHE A 176 14.22 -14.85 0.58
C PHE A 176 13.56 -15.49 -0.66
N GLN A 177 12.47 -16.24 -0.47
CA GLN A 177 11.74 -16.87 -1.58
C GLN A 177 11.23 -15.86 -2.62
N ARG A 178 10.97 -14.61 -2.23
CA ARG A 178 10.50 -13.56 -3.15
C ARG A 178 11.60 -12.87 -3.89
N ILE A 179 12.76 -12.69 -3.27
CA ILE A 179 13.84 -11.86 -3.83
C ILE A 179 14.95 -12.69 -4.49
N HIS A 180 15.08 -13.97 -4.16
CA HIS A 180 16.11 -14.84 -4.71
C HIS A 180 15.97 -14.97 -6.23
N GLY A 181 17.08 -14.73 -6.95
CA GLY A 181 17.12 -14.71 -8.42
C GLY A 181 16.47 -13.50 -9.08
N ARG A 182 15.87 -12.58 -8.30
CA ARG A 182 15.17 -11.38 -8.78
C ARG A 182 15.81 -10.08 -8.29
N ALA A 183 16.45 -10.11 -7.13
CA ALA A 183 17.25 -9.01 -6.60
C ALA A 183 18.69 -9.07 -7.14
N MET A 184 19.18 -7.93 -7.61
CA MET A 184 20.59 -7.73 -8.00
C MET A 184 21.46 -7.30 -6.83
N GLY A 185 20.85 -6.71 -5.80
CA GLY A 185 21.54 -6.27 -4.60
C GLY A 185 20.57 -6.07 -3.45
N LEU A 186 21.07 -6.26 -2.24
CA LEU A 186 20.30 -6.12 -1.01
C LEU A 186 21.12 -5.30 0.00
N LEU A 187 20.48 -4.32 0.61
CA LEU A 187 20.99 -3.63 1.78
C LEU A 187 20.03 -3.82 2.95
N ILE A 188 20.58 -4.11 4.13
CA ILE A 188 19.84 -4.16 5.39
C ILE A 188 20.57 -3.23 6.36
N HIS A 189 19.88 -2.20 6.86
CA HIS A 189 20.47 -1.11 7.64
C HIS A 189 21.71 -0.49 7.00
N GLY A 190 21.66 -0.25 5.69
CA GLY A 190 22.77 0.34 4.92
C GLY A 190 23.98 -0.59 4.72
N GLN A 191 23.95 -1.83 5.23
CA GLN A 191 24.99 -2.82 4.97
C GLN A 191 24.63 -3.67 3.76
N LYS A 192 25.57 -3.84 2.83
CA LYS A 192 25.38 -4.72 1.67
C LYS A 192 25.38 -6.18 2.12
N ILE A 193 24.28 -6.88 1.82
CA ILE A 193 24.08 -8.29 2.16
C ILE A 193 24.00 -9.08 0.85
N GLU A 194 24.53 -10.30 0.86
CA GLU A 194 24.35 -11.25 -0.23
C GLU A 194 22.90 -11.75 -0.24
N VAL A 195 22.31 -11.96 -1.43
CA VAL A 195 20.94 -12.50 -1.56
C VAL A 195 20.98 -14.02 -1.33
N ASP A 196 21.34 -14.40 -0.11
CA ASP A 196 21.45 -15.76 0.41
C ASP A 196 20.68 -15.86 1.73
N TYR A 197 20.02 -17.00 1.96
CA TYR A 197 19.20 -17.20 3.15
C TYR A 197 19.96 -16.96 4.46
N ASN A 198 21.17 -17.53 4.60
CA ASN A 198 21.95 -17.43 5.84
C ASN A 198 22.50 -16.02 6.04
N ALA A 199 22.91 -15.37 4.96
CA ALA A 199 23.37 -13.98 4.99
C ALA A 199 22.25 -13.03 5.45
N ILE A 200 21.04 -13.20 4.92
CA ILE A 200 19.85 -12.43 5.31
C ILE A 200 19.47 -12.73 6.77
N LEU A 201 19.42 -14.01 7.15
CA LEU A 201 19.11 -14.42 8.52
C LEU A 201 20.07 -13.78 9.53
N GLY A 202 21.37 -13.82 9.24
CA GLY A 202 22.38 -13.18 10.07
C GLY A 202 22.22 -11.66 10.15
N ALA A 203 21.85 -11.02 9.04
CA ALA A 203 21.64 -9.57 8.97
C ALA A 203 20.38 -9.12 9.73
N VAL A 204 19.31 -9.92 9.75
CA VAL A 204 18.09 -9.63 10.52
C VAL A 204 18.27 -9.94 12.01
N ARG A 205 19.06 -10.98 12.35
CA ARG A 205 19.38 -11.36 13.73
C ARG A 205 20.35 -10.40 14.46
N LYS A 206 21.32 -9.81 13.76
CA LYS A 206 22.34 -8.95 14.39
C LYS A 206 21.73 -7.72 15.11
N PRO A 207 20.82 -6.94 14.48
CA PRO A 207 20.19 -5.81 15.12
C PRO A 207 19.23 -6.22 16.24
N SER A 208 18.57 -7.38 16.13
CA SER A 208 17.65 -7.87 17.18
C SER A 208 18.37 -8.33 18.45
N LEU A 209 19.65 -8.74 18.36
CA LEU A 209 20.47 -9.12 19.53
C LEU A 209 21.15 -7.93 20.23
N LEU A 210 21.41 -6.81 19.55
CA LEU A 210 22.04 -5.63 20.15
C LEU A 210 21.07 -4.73 20.93
N LEU A 211 19.78 -5.05 20.89
CA LEU A 211 18.69 -4.33 21.55
C LEU A 211 18.02 -5.17 22.67
N ALA A 212 18.59 -6.34 22.98
CA ALA A 212 18.25 -7.19 24.13
C ALA A 212 19.20 -6.93 25.29
#